data_AF-A0A1G1NBW2-F1
#
_entry.id   AF-A0A1G1NBW2-F1
#
_cell.length_a   1.000
_cell.length_b   1.000
_cell.length_c   1.000
_cell.angle_alpha   90.00
_cell.angle_beta   90.00
_cell.angle_gamma   90.00
#
_symmetry.space_group_name_H-M   'P 1'
#
loop_
_entity.id
_entity.type
_entity.pdbx_description
1 polymer ?
#
loop_
_entity_poly.entity_id
_entity_poly.type
_entity_poly.pdbx_seq_one_letter_code
_entity_poly.pdbx_strand_id
1 'polypeptide(L)'
;MPRLPRIQVTNCLYYIRSFGNLNQNIFMDKMDYKAYLELLGKYKQKYGFKLFSFALMPNQLDLLLELKEGSNISIVMHDLNSSYTKYFNSAYQRKGHLFRERFKSVVVEKEHYLLNLIEYIHVRPLALGMARGQSECIFTSSIFYLSENAAKGEADEGIRKIINMDNEIAEVQDLLKRKFPQKNTYADFIAGIIKEELKELSKTIEHSKVIGSERFIESVQRQIGERQSQIESRERKSALRPRFIFYLTIVLASSAAFALVFTKKAAQTVIVPQEKTGGETPVKTAKEVPVLTPPAGLDKTAWAVAIKPKAETEIPYPRLAKIVFNDGRVYSDYLLARGYAASNYSLTIQDDGTLLWETMQFNQKTQDRAFLRGEVSSQAMRGTIILRSKGREDATFYFNTFSLG
;
A
#
# COMPACT_ATOMS: atom_id res chain seq x y z
N MET A 1 14.67 7.93 1.05
CA MET A 1 15.17 7.26 2.28
C MET A 1 14.46 5.93 2.47
N PRO A 2 15.18 4.87 2.87
CA PRO A 2 14.57 3.63 3.36
C PRO A 2 13.67 3.97 4.56
N ARG A 3 12.41 3.52 4.52
CA ARG A 3 11.49 3.74 5.65
C ARG A 3 11.68 2.62 6.66
N LEU A 4 11.73 2.98 7.94
CA LEU A 4 11.90 2.04 9.06
C LEU A 4 10.91 0.85 8.96
N PRO A 5 11.37 -0.37 9.28
CA PRO A 5 10.50 -1.55 9.38
C PRO A 5 9.34 -1.29 10.34
N ARG A 6 8.17 -1.91 10.07
CA ARG A 6 7.03 -1.80 10.99
C ARG A 6 7.36 -2.47 12.32
N ILE A 7 6.82 -1.90 13.39
CA ILE A 7 6.92 -2.44 14.74
C ILE A 7 6.33 -3.85 14.75
N GLN A 8 7.11 -4.79 15.28
CA GLN A 8 6.73 -6.18 15.44
C GLN A 8 6.96 -6.55 16.89
N VAL A 9 5.87 -6.60 17.63
CA VAL A 9 5.81 -7.02 19.02
C VAL A 9 4.92 -8.26 19.11
N THR A 10 5.28 -9.19 19.97
CA THR A 10 4.49 -10.39 20.25
C THR A 10 3.46 -10.08 21.33
N ASN A 11 2.39 -10.90 21.41
CA ASN A 11 1.36 -10.78 22.45
C ASN A 11 0.67 -9.40 22.51
N CYS A 12 0.53 -8.76 21.35
CA CYS A 12 -0.18 -7.49 21.22
C CYS A 12 -1.18 -7.56 20.06
N LEU A 13 -2.17 -6.69 20.12
CA LEU A 13 -3.09 -6.48 19.02
C LEU A 13 -2.46 -5.58 17.95
N TYR A 14 -2.83 -5.84 16.72
CA TYR A 14 -2.53 -5.02 15.57
C TYR A 14 -3.86 -4.54 14.99
N TYR A 15 -4.10 -3.24 15.14
CA TYR A 15 -5.18 -2.57 14.44
C TYR A 15 -4.68 -2.15 13.06
N ILE A 16 -5.26 -2.75 12.01
CA ILE A 16 -4.88 -2.54 10.62
C ILE A 16 -5.99 -1.83 9.87
N ARG A 17 -5.62 -0.81 9.08
CA ARG A 17 -6.53 -0.16 8.15
C ARG A 17 -5.91 -0.06 6.77
N SER A 18 -6.65 -0.44 5.74
CA SER A 18 -6.29 -0.22 4.34
C SER A 18 -7.38 0.55 3.62
N PHE A 19 -6.99 1.42 2.70
CA PHE A 19 -7.90 2.25 1.92
C PHE A 19 -7.68 2.00 0.44
N GLY A 20 -8.73 2.15 -0.36
CA GLY A 20 -8.62 2.27 -1.81
C GLY A 20 -7.79 3.48 -2.21
N ASN A 21 -7.05 3.34 -3.30
CA ASN A 21 -6.35 4.47 -3.90
C ASN A 21 -7.36 5.55 -4.32
N LEU A 22 -7.08 6.82 -3.98
CA LEU A 22 -7.98 7.95 -4.27
C LEU A 22 -9.43 7.76 -3.78
N ASN A 23 -9.62 7.08 -2.64
CA ASN A 23 -10.94 6.73 -2.09
C ASN A 23 -11.83 5.88 -3.02
N GLN A 24 -11.26 5.26 -4.05
CA GLN A 24 -11.99 4.34 -4.90
C GLN A 24 -12.55 3.16 -4.11
N ASN A 25 -13.66 2.61 -4.58
CA ASN A 25 -14.17 1.37 -4.05
C ASN A 25 -13.17 0.24 -4.36
N ILE A 26 -12.84 -0.51 -3.31
CA ILE A 26 -12.06 -1.74 -3.32
C ILE A 26 -12.97 -2.97 -3.23
N PHE A 27 -14.27 -2.78 -2.97
CA PHE A 27 -15.32 -3.80 -3.09
C PHE A 27 -16.48 -3.18 -3.89
N MET A 28 -16.75 -3.72 -5.07
CA MET A 28 -17.77 -3.24 -5.99
C MET A 28 -19.07 -4.05 -5.87
N ASP A 29 -18.96 -5.35 -5.62
CA ASP A 29 -20.09 -6.28 -5.50
C ASP A 29 -19.88 -7.32 -4.39
N LYS A 30 -20.85 -8.22 -4.18
CA LYS A 30 -20.82 -9.26 -3.14
C LYS A 30 -19.69 -10.28 -3.33
N MET A 31 -19.26 -10.53 -4.58
CA MET A 31 -18.19 -11.49 -4.88
C MET A 31 -16.84 -10.97 -4.41
N ASP A 32 -16.61 -9.66 -4.48
CA ASP A 32 -15.41 -9.02 -3.95
C ASP A 32 -15.24 -9.24 -2.44
N TYR A 33 -16.30 -9.05 -1.66
CA TYR A 33 -16.26 -9.32 -0.22
C TYR A 33 -15.94 -10.78 0.06
N LYS A 34 -16.60 -11.70 -0.67
CA LYS A 34 -16.35 -13.14 -0.54
C LYS A 34 -14.90 -13.50 -0.87
N ALA A 35 -14.37 -13.04 -1.99
CA ALA A 35 -13.00 -13.30 -2.42
C ALA A 35 -11.98 -12.76 -1.41
N TYR A 36 -12.22 -11.59 -0.82
CA TYR A 36 -11.37 -11.05 0.23
C TYR A 36 -11.40 -11.91 1.50
N LEU A 37 -12.58 -12.36 1.92
CA LEU A 37 -12.75 -13.22 3.10
C LEU A 37 -12.09 -14.58 2.90
N GLU A 38 -12.19 -15.18 1.71
CA GLU A 38 -11.47 -16.41 1.35
C GLU A 38 -9.95 -16.24 1.43
N LEU A 39 -9.42 -15.13 0.91
CA LEU A 39 -8.00 -14.80 1.05
C LEU A 39 -7.61 -14.55 2.50
N LEU A 40 -8.45 -13.88 3.28
CA LEU A 40 -8.22 -13.60 4.69
C LEU A 40 -8.16 -14.90 5.50
N GLY A 41 -9.10 -15.83 5.30
CA GLY A 41 -9.10 -17.17 5.90
C GLY A 41 -7.87 -17.98 5.50
N LYS A 42 -7.53 -17.99 4.21
CA LYS A 42 -6.30 -18.64 3.68
C LYS A 42 -5.05 -18.12 4.36
N TYR A 43 -4.90 -16.80 4.50
CA TYR A 43 -3.71 -16.20 5.10
C TYR A 43 -3.71 -16.30 6.63
N LYS A 44 -4.89 -16.34 7.27
CA LYS A 44 -5.02 -16.71 8.69
C LYS A 44 -4.45 -18.09 8.93
N GLN A 45 -4.82 -19.07 8.11
CA GLN A 45 -4.29 -20.43 8.22
C GLN A 45 -2.79 -20.50 7.93
N LYS A 46 -2.33 -19.85 6.85
CA LYS A 46 -0.91 -19.85 6.44
C LYS A 46 0.02 -19.27 7.51
N TYR A 47 -0.39 -18.17 8.15
CA TYR A 47 0.45 -17.43 9.11
C TYR A 47 0.09 -17.69 10.57
N GLY A 48 -1.05 -18.33 10.85
CA GLY A 48 -1.47 -18.72 12.20
C GLY A 48 -1.79 -17.54 13.12
N PHE A 49 -2.19 -16.38 12.59
CA PHE A 49 -2.62 -15.25 13.42
C PHE A 49 -4.06 -15.44 13.93
N LYS A 50 -4.36 -14.83 15.08
CA LYS A 50 -5.74 -14.70 15.57
C LYS A 50 -6.41 -13.49 14.92
N LEU A 51 -7.68 -13.64 14.53
CA LEU A 51 -8.49 -12.55 13.99
C LEU A 51 -9.65 -12.30 14.95
N PHE A 52 -9.70 -11.12 15.55
CA PHE A 52 -10.74 -10.75 16.52
C PHE A 52 -11.86 -9.94 15.89
N SER A 53 -11.55 -9.06 14.94
CA SER A 53 -12.59 -8.25 14.31
C SER A 53 -12.22 -7.79 12.91
N PHE A 54 -13.22 -7.60 12.06
CA PHE A 54 -13.06 -6.92 10.79
C PHE A 54 -14.30 -6.11 10.41
N ALA A 55 -14.08 -5.08 9.59
CA ALA A 55 -15.11 -4.36 8.86
C ALA A 55 -14.63 -4.09 7.43
N LEU A 56 -15.34 -4.65 6.46
CA LEU A 56 -15.15 -4.41 5.03
C LEU A 56 -16.18 -3.38 4.58
N MET A 57 -15.72 -2.26 4.06
CA MET A 57 -16.53 -1.15 3.56
C MET A 57 -16.10 -0.83 2.12
N PRO A 58 -16.96 -0.23 1.27
CA PRO A 58 -16.70 -0.16 -0.17
C PRO A 58 -15.31 0.34 -0.53
N ASN A 59 -14.78 1.35 0.15
CA ASN A 59 -13.48 1.97 -0.14
C ASN A 59 -12.37 1.71 0.91
N GLN A 60 -12.63 0.91 1.94
CA GLN A 60 -11.68 0.70 3.03
C GLN A 60 -11.95 -0.59 3.80
N LEU A 61 -10.96 -1.05 4.54
CA LEU A 61 -11.11 -2.16 5.46
C LEU A 61 -10.37 -1.91 6.76
N ASP A 62 -10.94 -2.43 7.84
CA ASP A 62 -10.34 -2.49 9.17
C ASP A 62 -10.22 -3.94 9.62
N LEU A 63 -9.07 -4.29 10.21
CA LEU A 63 -8.82 -5.61 10.81
C LEU A 63 -8.22 -5.43 12.21
N LEU A 64 -8.61 -6.31 13.13
CA LEU A 64 -7.98 -6.46 14.45
C LEU A 64 -7.44 -7.88 14.58
N LEU A 65 -6.12 -7.99 14.67
CA LEU A 65 -5.43 -9.28 14.67
C LEU A 65 -4.35 -9.35 15.74
N GLU A 66 -4.05 -10.56 16.19
CA GLU A 66 -2.92 -10.85 17.07
C GLU A 66 -2.01 -11.84 16.35
N LEU A 67 -0.74 -11.45 16.20
CA LEU A 67 0.23 -12.28 15.51
C LEU A 67 0.71 -13.42 16.40
N LYS A 68 0.84 -14.62 15.82
CA LYS A 68 1.66 -15.67 16.40
C LYS A 68 3.12 -15.24 16.44
N GLU A 69 3.85 -15.70 17.45
CA GLU A 69 5.28 -15.50 17.55
C GLU A 69 6.01 -15.89 16.25
N GLY A 70 6.98 -15.07 15.85
CA GLY A 70 7.71 -15.22 14.58
C GLY A 70 6.97 -14.71 13.34
N SER A 71 5.69 -14.34 13.43
CA SER A 71 4.94 -13.79 12.31
C SER A 71 5.24 -12.31 12.07
N ASN A 72 5.02 -11.85 10.84
CA ASN A 72 5.28 -10.48 10.43
C ASN A 72 4.07 -9.88 9.72
N ILE A 73 3.45 -8.88 10.33
CA ILE A 73 2.25 -8.23 9.78
C ILE A 73 2.47 -7.64 8.39
N SER A 74 3.69 -7.18 8.08
CA SER A 74 3.99 -6.66 6.75
C SER A 74 3.96 -7.74 5.67
N ILE A 75 4.36 -8.97 6.02
CA ILE A 75 4.29 -10.12 5.10
C ILE A 75 2.84 -10.56 4.92
N VAL A 76 2.10 -10.72 6.03
CA VAL A 76 0.67 -11.09 6.02
C VAL A 76 -0.12 -10.17 5.11
N MET A 77 -0.02 -8.85 5.34
CA MET A 77 -0.77 -7.86 4.58
C MET A 77 -0.23 -7.65 3.17
N HIS A 78 1.06 -7.89 2.91
CA HIS A 78 1.59 -7.88 1.55
C HIS A 78 0.95 -8.98 0.72
N ASP A 79 0.96 -10.21 1.22
CA ASP A 79 0.36 -11.36 0.56
C ASP A 79 -1.15 -11.19 0.35
N LEU A 80 -1.86 -10.76 1.40
CA LEU A 80 -3.31 -10.53 1.37
C LEU A 80 -3.68 -9.44 0.34
N ASN A 81 -3.13 -8.23 0.48
CA ASN A 81 -3.48 -7.12 -0.39
C ASN A 81 -3.03 -7.36 -1.84
N SER A 82 -1.88 -8.01 -2.05
CA SER A 82 -1.39 -8.30 -3.41
C SER A 82 -2.24 -9.37 -4.08
N SER A 83 -2.66 -10.41 -3.36
CA SER A 83 -3.54 -11.45 -3.91
C SER A 83 -4.91 -10.88 -4.26
N TYR A 84 -5.46 -10.06 -3.37
CA TYR A 84 -6.73 -9.41 -3.61
C TYR A 84 -6.66 -8.40 -4.77
N THR A 85 -5.60 -7.61 -4.85
CA THR A 85 -5.38 -6.69 -5.98
C THR A 85 -5.33 -7.45 -7.31
N LYS A 86 -4.69 -8.63 -7.36
CA LYS A 86 -4.66 -9.48 -8.56
C LYS A 86 -6.05 -9.97 -8.94
N TYR A 87 -6.81 -10.48 -7.97
CA TYR A 87 -8.20 -10.88 -8.17
C TYR A 87 -9.04 -9.72 -8.72
N PHE A 88 -9.04 -8.58 -8.04
CA PHE A 88 -9.82 -7.40 -8.40
C PHE A 88 -9.45 -6.88 -9.80
N ASN A 89 -8.15 -6.78 -10.09
CA ASN A 89 -7.67 -6.37 -11.41
C ASN A 89 -8.11 -7.34 -12.52
N SER A 90 -8.12 -8.63 -12.24
CA SER A 90 -8.63 -9.63 -13.19
C SER A 90 -10.14 -9.52 -13.39
N ALA A 91 -10.90 -9.39 -12.30
CA ALA A 91 -12.36 -9.33 -12.34
C ALA A 91 -12.87 -8.10 -13.09
N TYR A 92 -12.23 -6.95 -12.90
CA TYR A 92 -12.64 -5.67 -13.48
C TYR A 92 -11.75 -5.22 -14.66
N GLN A 93 -10.92 -6.11 -15.21
CA GLN A 93 -9.99 -5.81 -16.32
C GLN A 93 -9.09 -4.58 -16.08
N ARG A 94 -8.74 -4.34 -14.82
CA ARG A 94 -7.90 -3.22 -14.38
C ARG A 94 -6.43 -3.59 -14.33
N LYS A 95 -5.57 -2.57 -14.31
CA LYS A 95 -4.14 -2.70 -14.06
C LYS A 95 -3.72 -1.68 -13.01
N GLY A 96 -2.64 -1.99 -12.28
CA GLY A 96 -2.05 -1.09 -11.29
C GLY A 96 -2.52 -1.33 -9.85
N HIS A 97 -2.32 -0.32 -9.00
CA HIS A 97 -2.55 -0.41 -7.55
C HIS A 97 -4.02 -0.24 -7.19
N LEU A 98 -4.55 -1.16 -6.37
CA LEU A 98 -5.89 -1.05 -5.80
C LEU A 98 -5.90 -0.25 -4.50
N PHE A 99 -5.01 -0.60 -3.57
CA PHE A 99 -4.89 0.05 -2.27
C PHE A 99 -4.00 1.29 -2.34
N ARG A 100 -4.32 2.29 -1.52
CA ARG A 100 -3.48 3.46 -1.28
C ARG A 100 -2.24 3.07 -0.46
N GLU A 101 -1.07 3.54 -0.89
CA GLU A 101 0.20 3.49 -0.14
C GLU A 101 0.43 2.13 0.58
N ARG A 102 0.82 2.18 1.85
CA ARG A 102 1.00 1.05 2.75
C ARG A 102 -0.17 1.06 3.73
N PHE A 103 -0.68 -0.11 4.12
CA PHE A 103 -1.66 -0.20 5.21
C PHE A 103 -1.16 0.49 6.49
N LYS A 104 -2.09 1.11 7.21
CA LYS A 104 -1.87 1.64 8.55
C LYS A 104 -1.83 0.48 9.54
N SER A 105 -0.92 0.56 10.50
CA SER A 105 -0.75 -0.42 11.56
C SER A 105 -0.54 0.30 12.87
N VAL A 106 -1.35 -0.02 13.87
CA VAL A 106 -1.22 0.47 15.25
C VAL A 106 -1.08 -0.74 16.15
N VAL A 107 -0.02 -0.75 16.97
CA VAL A 107 0.21 -1.80 17.98
C VAL A 107 -0.56 -1.45 19.24
N VAL A 108 -1.32 -2.39 19.80
CA VAL A 108 -2.21 -2.10 20.92
C VAL A 108 -2.09 -3.16 22.02
N GLU A 109 -2.07 -2.71 23.27
CA GLU A 109 -2.14 -3.57 24.46
C GLU A 109 -3.49 -4.28 24.53
N LYS A 110 -3.46 -5.62 24.59
CA LYS A 110 -4.64 -6.45 24.39
C LYS A 110 -5.60 -6.37 25.56
N GLU A 111 -5.08 -6.48 26.77
CA GLU A 111 -5.83 -6.63 28.02
C GLU A 111 -6.77 -5.44 28.28
N HIS A 112 -6.33 -4.24 27.89
CA HIS A 112 -7.07 -3.00 28.08
C HIS A 112 -8.02 -2.70 26.93
N TYR A 113 -7.61 -2.94 25.67
CA TYR A 113 -8.30 -2.38 24.51
C TYR A 113 -9.04 -3.39 23.63
N LEU A 114 -8.95 -4.71 23.89
CA LEU A 114 -9.55 -5.72 23.02
C LEU A 114 -11.04 -5.46 22.75
N LEU A 115 -11.85 -5.34 23.81
CA LEU A 115 -13.30 -5.12 23.67
C LEU A 115 -13.60 -3.77 22.99
N ASN A 116 -12.95 -2.68 23.43
CA ASN A 116 -13.13 -1.34 22.87
C ASN A 116 -12.80 -1.28 21.36
N LEU A 117 -11.77 -2.00 20.91
CA LEU A 117 -11.40 -2.01 19.49
C LEU A 117 -12.33 -2.87 18.64
N ILE A 118 -12.81 -4.00 19.16
CA ILE A 118 -13.82 -4.82 18.46
C ILE A 118 -15.08 -3.98 18.26
N GLU A 119 -15.55 -3.35 19.33
CA GLU A 119 -16.70 -2.44 19.34
C GLU A 119 -16.53 -1.29 18.34
N TYR A 120 -15.39 -0.60 18.42
CA TYR A 120 -15.05 0.47 17.49
C TYR A 120 -15.11 0.04 16.03
N ILE A 121 -14.54 -1.12 15.68
CA ILE A 121 -14.53 -1.63 14.31
C ILE A 121 -15.94 -1.94 13.82
N HIS A 122 -16.77 -2.57 14.66
CA HIS A 122 -18.14 -2.95 14.29
C HIS A 122 -19.05 -1.75 14.10
N VAL A 123 -18.86 -0.68 14.89
CA VAL A 123 -19.70 0.53 14.83
C VAL A 123 -19.16 1.59 13.87
N ARG A 124 -17.89 1.51 13.47
CA ARG A 124 -17.28 2.46 12.53
C ARG A 124 -18.09 2.68 11.24
N PRO A 125 -18.65 1.66 10.56
CA PRO A 125 -19.43 1.90 9.34
C PRO A 125 -20.69 2.75 9.62
N LEU A 126 -21.32 2.57 10.77
CA LEU A 126 -22.45 3.40 11.23
C LEU A 126 -21.98 4.83 11.51
N ALA A 127 -20.85 4.99 12.22
CA ALA A 127 -20.28 6.30 12.54
C ALA A 127 -19.85 7.11 11.30
N LEU A 128 -19.49 6.43 10.21
CA LEU A 128 -19.18 7.04 8.91
C LEU A 128 -20.43 7.33 8.05
N GLY A 129 -21.62 7.05 8.57
CA GLY A 129 -22.88 7.28 7.86
C GLY A 129 -23.17 6.26 6.75
N MET A 130 -22.39 5.18 6.63
CA MET A 130 -22.50 4.22 5.52
C MET A 130 -23.69 3.27 5.67
N ALA A 131 -24.26 3.13 6.88
CA ALA A 131 -25.35 2.17 7.13
C ALA A 131 -26.74 2.63 6.63
N ARG A 132 -26.94 3.92 6.33
CA ARG A 132 -28.23 4.41 5.80
C ARG A 132 -28.23 4.25 4.27
N GLY A 133 -28.79 3.13 3.78
CA GLY A 133 -29.01 2.87 2.35
C GLY A 133 -27.92 2.06 1.63
N GLN A 134 -26.80 1.72 2.28
CA GLN A 134 -25.73 0.86 1.73
C GLN A 134 -25.43 -0.36 2.61
N SER A 135 -26.37 -0.80 3.45
CA SER A 135 -26.18 -1.95 4.35
C SER A 135 -25.81 -3.24 3.59
N GLU A 136 -26.23 -3.37 2.33
CA GLU A 136 -25.84 -4.50 1.47
C GLU A 136 -24.37 -4.50 1.03
N CYS A 137 -23.66 -3.39 1.25
CA CYS A 137 -22.28 -3.16 0.82
C CYS A 137 -21.32 -2.99 2.02
N ILE A 138 -21.69 -3.49 3.20
CA ILE A 138 -20.82 -3.46 4.38
C ILE A 138 -20.84 -4.86 4.99
N PHE A 139 -19.67 -5.43 5.22
CA PHE A 139 -19.55 -6.74 5.85
C PHE A 139 -18.68 -6.63 7.09
N THR A 140 -19.27 -6.84 8.27
CA THR A 140 -18.54 -6.78 9.55
C THR A 140 -18.61 -8.12 10.27
N SER A 141 -17.58 -8.43 11.07
CA SER A 141 -17.59 -9.67 11.85
C SER A 141 -18.60 -9.66 13.00
N SER A 142 -19.30 -8.55 13.26
CA SER A 142 -20.33 -8.42 14.31
C SER A 142 -21.41 -9.51 14.20
N ILE A 143 -21.74 -9.90 12.98
CA ILE A 143 -22.71 -10.96 12.70
C ILE A 143 -22.35 -12.28 13.41
N PHE A 144 -21.05 -12.61 13.53
CA PHE A 144 -20.59 -13.84 14.16
C PHE A 144 -20.65 -13.81 15.70
N TYR A 145 -20.72 -12.61 16.27
CA TYR A 145 -20.88 -12.39 17.71
C TYR A 145 -22.37 -12.30 18.11
N LEU A 146 -23.22 -11.82 17.22
CA LEU A 146 -24.67 -11.73 17.40
C LEU A 146 -25.38 -13.06 17.13
N SER A 147 -24.76 -13.97 16.36
CA SER A 147 -25.35 -15.23 15.88
C SER A 147 -25.57 -16.30 16.96
N GLU A 148 -25.55 -15.99 18.25
CA GLU A 148 -25.98 -16.95 19.28
C GLU A 148 -27.48 -17.31 19.17
N ASN A 149 -28.31 -16.46 18.54
CA ASN A 149 -29.76 -16.70 18.42
C ASN A 149 -30.46 -16.21 17.11
N ALA A 150 -29.77 -15.62 16.14
CA ALA A 150 -30.41 -15.07 14.93
C ALA A 150 -30.00 -15.81 13.65
N ALA A 151 -30.96 -16.58 13.11
CA ALA A 151 -31.08 -17.13 11.76
C ALA A 151 -29.78 -17.39 10.97
N LYS A 152 -29.33 -18.66 11.00
CA LYS A 152 -28.33 -19.22 10.09
C LYS A 152 -28.84 -19.14 8.64
N GLY A 153 -28.37 -18.15 7.87
CA GLY A 153 -28.33 -18.27 6.41
C GLY A 153 -27.18 -19.18 6.00
N GLU A 154 -27.37 -20.05 5.01
CA GLU A 154 -26.31 -20.94 4.49
C GLU A 154 -25.05 -20.17 4.05
N ALA A 155 -25.21 -18.94 3.57
CA ALA A 155 -24.11 -18.07 3.17
C ALA A 155 -23.21 -17.65 4.36
N ASP A 156 -23.79 -17.44 5.54
CA ASP A 156 -23.05 -17.01 6.73
C ASP A 156 -22.27 -18.16 7.37
N GLU A 157 -22.79 -19.39 7.28
CA GLU A 157 -22.13 -20.59 7.78
C GLU A 157 -20.89 -20.94 6.94
N GLY A 158 -20.98 -20.78 5.61
CA GLY A 158 -19.84 -20.93 4.71
C GLY A 158 -18.70 -19.94 5.03
N ILE A 159 -19.04 -18.65 5.20
CA ILE A 159 -18.04 -17.62 5.53
C ILE A 159 -17.46 -17.83 6.92
N ARG A 160 -18.28 -18.18 7.92
CA ARG A 160 -17.80 -18.49 9.28
C ARG A 160 -16.75 -19.60 9.26
N LYS A 161 -17.00 -20.66 8.49
CA LYS A 161 -16.07 -21.79 8.34
C LYS A 161 -14.78 -21.39 7.62
N ILE A 162 -14.86 -20.55 6.60
CA ILE A 162 -13.69 -20.05 5.85
C ILE A 162 -12.78 -19.20 6.75
N ILE A 163 -13.37 -18.29 7.52
CA ILE A 163 -12.63 -17.35 8.36
C ILE A 163 -12.16 -18.00 9.67
N ASN A 164 -12.96 -18.91 10.23
CA ASN A 164 -12.69 -19.67 11.45
C ASN A 164 -12.19 -18.79 12.62
N MET A 165 -13.14 -18.07 13.23
CA MET A 165 -12.95 -17.19 14.38
C MET A 165 -13.51 -17.78 15.69
N ASP A 166 -13.86 -19.07 15.73
CA ASP A 166 -14.61 -19.64 16.86
C ASP A 166 -13.88 -19.49 18.19
N ASN A 167 -12.56 -19.72 18.21
CA ASN A 167 -11.74 -19.57 19.41
C ASN A 167 -11.63 -18.11 19.85
N GLU A 168 -11.45 -17.19 18.90
CA GLU A 168 -11.35 -15.75 19.16
C GLU A 168 -12.69 -15.18 19.65
N ILE A 169 -13.82 -15.68 19.12
CA ILE A 169 -15.16 -15.32 19.59
C ILE A 169 -15.36 -15.80 21.02
N ALA A 170 -15.03 -17.06 21.32
CA ALA A 170 -15.15 -17.60 22.68
C ALA A 170 -14.30 -16.81 23.69
N GLU A 171 -13.06 -16.45 23.32
CA GLU A 171 -12.17 -15.62 24.14
C GLU A 171 -12.79 -14.24 24.45
N VAL A 172 -13.39 -13.60 23.46
CA VAL A 172 -14.05 -12.30 23.60
C VAL A 172 -15.32 -12.40 24.44
N GLN A 173 -16.12 -13.45 24.25
CA GLN A 173 -17.34 -13.68 25.03
C GLN A 173 -17.03 -13.93 26.52
N ASP A 174 -16.00 -14.73 26.83
CA ASP A 174 -15.53 -14.91 28.20
C ASP A 174 -15.08 -13.59 28.83
N LEU A 175 -14.28 -12.80 28.08
CA LEU A 175 -13.82 -11.51 28.56
C LEU A 175 -14.99 -10.53 28.79
N LEU A 176 -15.99 -10.53 27.91
CA LEU A 176 -17.18 -9.71 28.04
C LEU A 176 -17.95 -10.06 29.32
N LYS A 177 -18.20 -11.35 29.56
CA LYS A 177 -18.89 -11.84 30.77
C LYS A 177 -18.15 -11.45 32.05
N ARG A 178 -16.81 -11.50 32.04
CA ARG A 178 -15.99 -11.13 33.22
C ARG A 178 -15.95 -9.62 33.48
N LYS A 179 -15.80 -8.79 32.44
CA LYS A 179 -15.67 -7.33 32.59
C LYS A 179 -17.01 -6.61 32.76
N PHE A 180 -18.06 -7.13 32.14
CA PHE A 180 -19.38 -6.50 32.12
C PHE A 180 -20.48 -7.53 32.43
N PRO A 181 -20.55 -8.06 33.68
CA PRO A 181 -21.54 -9.06 34.06
C PRO A 181 -23.00 -8.58 33.89
N GLN A 182 -23.22 -7.26 33.84
CA GLN A 182 -24.51 -6.64 33.56
C GLN A 182 -24.89 -6.62 32.07
N LYS A 183 -23.92 -6.82 31.17
CA LYS A 183 -24.12 -6.91 29.71
C LYS A 183 -24.16 -8.39 29.32
N ASN A 184 -25.35 -8.99 29.41
CA ASN A 184 -25.53 -10.43 29.23
C ASN A 184 -25.37 -10.92 27.79
N THR A 185 -25.44 -10.00 26.81
CA THR A 185 -25.26 -10.33 25.39
C THR A 185 -24.27 -9.39 24.70
N TYR A 186 -23.74 -9.82 23.56
CA TYR A 186 -22.93 -8.96 22.69
C TYR A 186 -23.73 -7.75 22.15
N ALA A 187 -25.04 -7.90 21.96
CA ALA A 187 -25.91 -6.80 21.55
C ALA A 187 -25.97 -5.69 22.62
N ASP A 188 -26.12 -6.06 23.90
CA ASP A 188 -26.09 -5.12 25.04
C ASP A 188 -24.74 -4.40 25.14
N PHE A 189 -23.67 -5.12 24.79
CA PHE A 189 -22.33 -4.56 24.75
C PHE A 189 -22.22 -3.41 23.76
N ILE A 190 -22.58 -3.65 22.49
CA ILE A 190 -22.56 -2.64 21.41
C ILE A 190 -23.61 -1.53 21.61
N ALA A 191 -24.75 -1.82 22.23
CA ALA A 191 -25.79 -0.82 22.47
C ALA A 191 -25.35 0.26 23.49
N GLY A 192 -24.45 -0.08 24.40
CA GLY A 192 -23.97 0.83 25.45
C GLY A 192 -22.92 1.86 25.02
N ILE A 193 -22.69 2.04 23.72
CA ILE A 193 -21.64 2.92 23.19
C ILE A 193 -21.95 4.40 23.38
N ILE A 194 -20.96 5.14 23.89
CA ILE A 194 -20.97 6.60 23.95
C ILE A 194 -20.23 7.16 22.73
N LYS A 195 -20.86 8.08 21.99
CA LYS A 195 -20.28 8.68 20.75
C LYS A 195 -18.94 9.37 21.01
N GLU A 196 -18.81 10.00 22.17
CA GLU A 196 -17.59 10.70 22.60
C GLU A 196 -16.41 9.74 22.77
N GLU A 197 -16.63 8.56 23.36
CA GLU A 197 -15.59 7.52 23.54
C GLU A 197 -15.08 6.99 22.19
N LEU A 198 -15.99 6.75 21.24
CA LEU A 198 -15.60 6.36 19.87
C LEU A 198 -14.77 7.44 19.17
N LYS A 199 -15.11 8.72 19.38
CA LYS A 199 -14.42 9.86 18.77
C LYS A 199 -13.00 9.98 19.34
N GLU A 200 -12.84 9.81 20.65
CA GLU A 200 -11.54 9.83 21.32
C GLU A 200 -10.65 8.66 20.86
N LEU A 201 -11.21 7.45 20.84
CA LEU A 201 -10.48 6.27 20.35
C LEU A 201 -10.08 6.43 18.88
N SER A 202 -10.96 7.00 18.03
CA SER A 202 -10.62 7.30 16.63
C SER A 202 -9.44 8.26 16.52
N LYS A 203 -9.46 9.35 17.28
CA LYS A 203 -8.38 10.35 17.28
C LYS A 203 -7.06 9.72 17.74
N THR A 204 -7.10 8.88 18.77
CA THR A 204 -5.92 8.18 19.29
C THR A 204 -5.36 7.22 18.24
N ILE A 205 -6.21 6.40 17.62
CA ILE A 205 -5.81 5.51 16.51
C ILE A 205 -5.21 6.31 15.36
N GLU A 206 -5.76 7.48 15.04
CA GLU A 206 -5.32 8.32 13.93
C GLU A 206 -3.89 8.86 14.09
N HIS A 207 -3.50 9.25 15.31
CA HIS A 207 -2.23 9.91 15.57
C HIS A 207 -1.16 9.00 16.17
N SER A 208 -1.55 7.85 16.74
CA SER A 208 -0.63 6.96 17.45
C SER A 208 -0.16 5.77 16.60
N LYS A 209 1.07 5.31 16.86
CA LYS A 209 1.61 4.03 16.34
C LYS A 209 1.51 2.90 17.36
N VAL A 210 1.43 3.24 18.65
CA VAL A 210 1.31 2.33 19.79
C VAL A 210 0.25 2.89 20.74
N ILE A 211 -0.61 2.04 21.28
CA ILE A 211 -1.66 2.38 22.25
C ILE A 211 -1.58 1.37 23.40
N GLY A 212 -1.62 1.83 24.65
CA GLY A 212 -1.51 0.96 25.82
C GLY A 212 -1.10 1.74 27.07
N SER A 213 -0.96 1.03 28.18
CA SER A 213 -0.35 1.54 29.41
C SER A 213 1.07 2.09 29.17
N GLU A 214 1.54 3.00 30.03
CA GLU A 214 2.92 3.51 29.96
C GLU A 214 3.94 2.37 29.96
N ARG A 215 3.75 1.38 30.85
CA ARG A 215 4.58 0.17 30.93
C ARG A 215 4.60 -0.59 29.60
N PHE A 216 3.44 -0.73 28.94
CA PHE A 216 3.36 -1.38 27.64
C PHE A 216 4.11 -0.58 26.58
N ILE A 217 3.91 0.74 26.51
CA ILE A 217 4.58 1.60 25.54
C ILE A 217 6.11 1.53 25.70
N GLU A 218 6.61 1.60 26.94
CA GLU A 218 8.03 1.43 27.26
C GLU A 218 8.55 0.06 26.81
N SER A 219 7.79 -1.01 27.08
CA SER A 219 8.18 -2.37 26.65
C SER A 219 8.28 -2.51 25.13
N VAL A 220 7.35 -1.89 24.39
CA VAL A 220 7.35 -1.88 22.92
C VAL A 220 8.55 -1.10 22.41
N GLN A 221 8.82 0.07 22.97
CA GLN A 221 9.97 0.90 22.61
C GLN A 221 11.29 0.16 22.85
N ARG A 222 11.41 -0.54 23.98
CA ARG A 222 12.59 -1.36 24.31
C ARG A 222 12.81 -2.46 23.28
N GLN A 223 11.76 -3.22 22.95
CA GLN A 223 11.83 -4.29 21.94
C GLN A 223 12.22 -3.75 20.55
N ILE A 224 11.74 -2.56 20.18
CA ILE A 224 12.14 -1.90 18.92
C ILE A 224 13.63 -1.56 18.95
N GLY A 225 14.13 -0.96 20.04
CA GLY A 225 15.54 -0.59 20.20
C GLY A 225 16.48 -1.79 20.19
N GLU A 226 16.11 -2.87 20.89
CA GLU A 226 16.86 -4.14 20.88
C GLU A 226 16.97 -4.72 19.46
N ARG A 227 15.86 -4.74 18.71
CA ARG A 227 15.86 -5.24 17.31
C ARG A 227 16.69 -4.36 16.38
N GLN A 228 16.62 -3.03 16.52
CA GLN A 228 17.45 -2.11 15.73
C GLN A 228 18.94 -2.36 15.99
N SER A 229 19.33 -2.50 17.25
CA SER A 229 20.71 -2.82 17.64
C SER A 229 21.18 -4.18 17.07
N GLN A 230 20.29 -5.17 17.03
CA GLN A 230 20.58 -6.47 16.39
C GLN A 230 20.76 -6.35 14.87
N ILE A 231 19.95 -5.54 14.19
CA ILE A 231 20.10 -5.29 12.76
C ILE A 231 21.44 -4.60 12.48
N GLU A 232 21.75 -3.52 13.21
CA GLU A 232 23.01 -2.79 13.06
C GLU A 232 24.23 -3.67 13.34
N SER A 233 24.18 -4.50 14.38
CA SER A 233 25.28 -5.44 14.68
C SER A 233 25.44 -6.53 13.62
N ARG A 234 24.35 -6.99 12.99
CA ARG A 234 24.39 -7.92 11.85
C ARG A 234 24.95 -7.26 10.60
N GLU A 235 24.57 -6.01 10.32
CA GLU A 235 25.11 -5.23 9.20
C GLU A 235 26.60 -4.91 9.40
N ARG A 236 27.04 -4.59 10.63
CA ARG A 236 28.47 -4.46 10.95
C ARG A 236 29.20 -5.79 10.74
N LYS A 237 28.67 -6.90 11.26
CA LYS A 237 29.28 -8.24 11.10
C LYS A 237 29.29 -8.72 9.63
N SER A 238 28.31 -8.34 8.82
CA SER A 238 28.29 -8.66 7.38
C SER A 238 29.23 -7.75 6.58
N ALA A 239 29.39 -6.48 6.97
CA ALA A 239 30.39 -5.58 6.42
C ALA A 239 31.83 -6.04 6.76
N LEU A 240 32.02 -6.72 7.90
CA LEU A 240 33.29 -7.32 8.32
C LEU A 240 33.58 -8.72 7.72
N ARG A 241 32.67 -9.35 6.97
CA ARG A 241 32.88 -10.66 6.29
C ARG A 241 32.97 -10.46 4.76
N PRO A 242 34.06 -10.88 4.09
CA PRO A 242 34.95 -9.85 3.57
C PRO A 242 35.09 -9.79 2.03
N ARG A 243 34.85 -8.58 1.47
CA ARG A 243 35.62 -8.01 0.34
C ARG A 243 37.15 -8.04 0.59
N PHE A 244 37.55 -8.24 1.85
CA PHE A 244 38.91 -8.51 2.34
C PHE A 244 39.49 -9.88 1.90
N ILE A 245 38.68 -10.93 1.66
CA ILE A 245 39.19 -12.21 1.12
C ILE A 245 39.51 -12.08 -0.37
N PHE A 246 38.76 -11.25 -1.09
CA PHE A 246 38.99 -10.99 -2.52
C PHE A 246 40.21 -10.11 -2.76
N TYR A 247 40.49 -9.12 -1.90
CA TYR A 247 41.70 -8.30 -1.99
C TYR A 247 42.97 -9.03 -1.55
N LEU A 248 42.91 -9.88 -0.52
CA LEU A 248 44.09 -10.64 -0.06
C LEU A 248 44.51 -11.73 -1.06
N THR A 249 43.55 -12.33 -1.77
CA THR A 249 43.84 -13.32 -2.83
C THR A 249 44.41 -12.68 -4.10
N ILE A 250 43.95 -11.48 -4.46
CA ILE A 250 44.49 -10.74 -5.62
C ILE A 250 45.91 -10.23 -5.37
N VAL A 251 46.25 -9.80 -4.14
CA VAL A 251 47.60 -9.32 -3.81
C VAL A 251 48.63 -10.46 -3.72
N LEU A 252 48.22 -11.67 -3.32
CA LEU A 252 49.13 -12.83 -3.30
C LEU A 252 49.33 -13.46 -4.69
N ALA A 253 48.32 -13.43 -5.58
CA ALA A 253 48.45 -13.96 -6.95
C ALA A 253 49.26 -13.05 -7.89
N SER A 254 49.33 -11.75 -7.60
CA SER A 254 50.07 -10.77 -8.42
C SER A 254 51.56 -10.67 -8.06
N SER A 255 52.00 -11.29 -6.96
CA SER A 255 53.40 -11.27 -6.52
C SER A 255 54.26 -12.41 -7.08
N ALA A 256 53.66 -13.45 -7.67
CA ALA A 256 54.39 -14.62 -8.22
C ALA A 256 54.48 -14.67 -9.75
N ALA A 257 53.68 -13.87 -10.47
CA ALA A 257 53.59 -13.93 -11.94
C ALA A 257 54.30 -12.78 -12.67
N PHE A 258 54.93 -11.84 -11.97
CA PHE A 258 55.51 -10.62 -12.56
C PHE A 258 57.04 -10.64 -12.70
N ALA A 259 57.71 -11.77 -12.39
CA ALA A 259 59.17 -11.89 -12.41
C ALA A 259 59.75 -12.72 -13.57
N LEU A 260 58.92 -13.22 -14.48
CA LEU A 260 59.37 -14.00 -15.63
C LEU A 260 58.58 -13.57 -16.86
N VAL A 261 59.29 -13.40 -17.98
CA VAL A 261 58.80 -12.93 -19.28
C VAL A 261 58.78 -11.41 -19.42
N PHE A 262 59.95 -10.80 -19.60
CA PHE A 262 60.18 -9.83 -20.67
C PHE A 262 61.70 -9.63 -20.86
N THR A 263 62.30 -10.49 -21.69
CA THR A 263 63.53 -10.14 -22.40
C THR A 263 63.28 -10.34 -23.90
N LYS A 264 63.45 -9.25 -24.66
CA LYS A 264 63.66 -9.17 -26.13
C LYS A 264 62.47 -9.64 -27.01
N LYS A 265 62.13 -9.05 -28.16
CA LYS A 265 62.68 -7.96 -28.99
C LYS A 265 61.63 -7.67 -30.09
N ALA A 266 61.68 -6.43 -30.60
CA ALA A 266 61.48 -6.00 -31.99
C ALA A 266 60.21 -6.41 -32.77
N ALA A 267 59.39 -5.39 -33.02
CA ALA A 267 58.98 -4.87 -34.33
C ALA A 267 58.67 -5.87 -35.47
N GLN A 268 57.41 -5.87 -35.91
CA GLN A 268 57.05 -5.59 -37.30
C GLN A 268 55.54 -5.31 -37.42
N THR A 269 55.23 -4.20 -38.08
CA THR A 269 53.89 -3.73 -38.45
C THR A 269 53.60 -4.21 -39.86
N VAL A 270 52.50 -4.92 -40.09
CA VAL A 270 51.84 -5.05 -41.41
C VAL A 270 50.33 -4.99 -41.21
N ILE A 271 49.68 -4.15 -42.01
CA ILE A 271 48.27 -3.76 -42.04
C ILE A 271 47.51 -4.66 -43.05
N VAL A 272 46.16 -4.66 -43.00
CA VAL A 272 45.14 -4.72 -44.11
C VAL A 272 43.96 -5.66 -43.72
N PRO A 273 42.67 -5.36 -44.04
CA PRO A 273 41.64 -5.11 -43.03
C PRO A 273 40.37 -5.99 -43.10
N GLN A 274 39.54 -5.82 -42.06
CA GLN A 274 38.08 -6.02 -41.89
C GLN A 274 37.26 -6.76 -42.96
N GLU A 275 36.61 -7.87 -42.56
CA GLU A 275 35.21 -8.16 -42.92
C GLU A 275 34.50 -9.14 -41.94
N LYS A 276 33.29 -8.73 -41.53
CA LYS A 276 31.99 -9.42 -41.36
C LYS A 276 31.79 -10.86 -40.77
N THR A 277 30.63 -10.93 -40.11
CA THR A 277 29.60 -12.00 -39.99
C THR A 277 29.76 -13.16 -39.01
N GLY A 278 28.82 -13.23 -38.05
CA GLY A 278 27.78 -14.27 -38.00
C GLY A 278 27.97 -15.50 -37.09
N GLY A 279 27.10 -15.61 -36.05
CA GLY A 279 26.48 -16.81 -35.42
C GLY A 279 27.37 -17.96 -34.88
N GLU A 280 27.05 -18.73 -33.84
CA GLU A 280 25.93 -18.83 -32.89
C GLU A 280 26.38 -19.65 -31.65
N THR A 281 25.68 -19.39 -30.54
CA THR A 281 25.46 -19.97 -29.19
C THR A 281 25.74 -21.47 -28.87
N PRO A 282 25.81 -21.94 -27.58
CA PRO A 282 24.89 -21.56 -26.47
C PRO A 282 25.46 -21.41 -25.05
N VAL A 283 24.93 -20.44 -24.31
CA VAL A 283 24.93 -20.41 -22.83
C VAL A 283 23.51 -20.11 -22.35
N LYS A 284 23.04 -20.93 -21.39
CA LYS A 284 21.69 -20.92 -20.83
C LYS A 284 21.42 -19.64 -20.02
N THR A 285 20.46 -18.84 -20.48
CA THR A 285 19.97 -17.63 -19.77
C THR A 285 18.67 -17.93 -19.03
N ALA A 286 18.58 -17.40 -17.81
CA ALA A 286 17.40 -17.38 -16.98
C ALA A 286 16.20 -16.73 -17.72
N LYS A 287 15.00 -17.29 -17.51
CA LYS A 287 13.74 -16.79 -18.06
C LYS A 287 13.59 -15.29 -17.82
N GLU A 288 13.64 -14.52 -18.91
CA GLU A 288 13.18 -13.14 -18.97
C GLU A 288 11.70 -13.10 -18.61
N VAL A 289 11.38 -12.32 -17.58
CA VAL A 289 10.02 -11.85 -17.35
C VAL A 289 9.74 -10.80 -18.41
N PRO A 290 8.65 -10.88 -19.19
CA PRO A 290 8.36 -9.86 -20.18
C PRO A 290 8.22 -8.52 -19.47
N VAL A 291 9.09 -7.58 -19.82
CA VAL A 291 8.88 -6.16 -19.52
C VAL A 291 7.59 -5.79 -20.21
N LEU A 292 6.51 -5.71 -19.43
CA LEU A 292 5.20 -5.31 -19.92
C LEU A 292 5.33 -3.89 -20.48
N THR A 293 5.38 -3.80 -21.80
CA THR A 293 5.21 -2.56 -22.54
C THR A 293 3.88 -1.94 -22.08
N PRO A 294 3.83 -0.64 -21.74
CA PRO A 294 2.57 0.03 -21.45
C PRO A 294 1.61 -0.15 -22.64
N PRO A 295 0.30 -0.35 -22.44
CA PRO A 295 -0.63 -0.39 -23.56
C PRO A 295 -0.60 0.96 -24.30
N ALA A 296 -0.72 0.90 -25.64
CA ALA A 296 -0.48 1.96 -26.62
C ALA A 296 -1.47 3.16 -26.60
N GLY A 297 -1.93 3.61 -25.43
CA GLY A 297 -2.93 4.69 -25.30
C GLY A 297 -2.36 6.12 -25.26
N LEU A 298 -1.67 6.48 -24.17
CA LEU A 298 -1.11 7.83 -23.96
C LEU A 298 0.42 7.89 -23.96
N ASP A 299 1.11 6.76 -23.86
CA ASP A 299 2.58 6.75 -23.77
C ASP A 299 3.20 7.27 -25.08
N LYS A 300 4.31 8.02 -24.97
CA LYS A 300 4.96 8.74 -26.09
C LYS A 300 4.11 9.84 -26.73
N THR A 301 3.20 10.46 -25.97
CA THR A 301 2.40 11.60 -26.43
C THR A 301 2.75 12.89 -25.69
N ALA A 302 2.46 14.03 -26.32
CA ALA A 302 2.62 15.34 -25.71
C ALA A 302 1.44 16.26 -26.05
N TRP A 303 0.95 16.97 -25.05
CA TRP A 303 -0.29 17.73 -25.12
C TRP A 303 -0.05 19.17 -24.69
N ALA A 304 -0.37 20.12 -25.57
CA ALA A 304 -0.43 21.54 -25.21
C ALA A 304 -1.81 21.84 -24.60
N VAL A 305 -1.82 22.36 -23.39
CA VAL A 305 -3.05 22.64 -22.63
C VAL A 305 -3.08 24.08 -22.14
N ALA A 306 -4.24 24.72 -22.22
CA ALA A 306 -4.49 25.99 -21.57
C ALA A 306 -4.83 25.77 -20.10
N ILE A 307 -4.23 26.53 -19.19
CA ILE A 307 -4.48 26.43 -17.75
C ILE A 307 -5.28 27.64 -17.27
N LYS A 308 -6.32 27.39 -16.47
CA LYS A 308 -7.13 28.42 -15.82
C LYS A 308 -7.34 28.08 -14.34
N PRO A 309 -7.25 29.04 -13.41
CA PRO A 309 -7.49 28.78 -12.00
C PRO A 309 -9.00 28.63 -11.74
N LYS A 310 -9.37 27.81 -10.76
CA LYS A 310 -10.77 27.61 -10.35
C LYS A 310 -11.34 28.81 -9.58
N ALA A 311 -10.49 29.48 -8.82
CA ALA A 311 -10.80 30.68 -8.04
C ALA A 311 -9.61 31.64 -8.13
N GLU A 312 -9.76 32.90 -7.72
CA GLU A 312 -8.63 33.82 -7.61
C GLU A 312 -7.51 33.19 -6.77
N THR A 313 -6.28 33.28 -7.28
CA THR A 313 -5.14 32.65 -6.64
C THR A 313 -3.90 33.50 -6.84
N GLU A 314 -3.13 33.66 -5.77
CA GLU A 314 -1.81 34.31 -5.80
C GLU A 314 -0.72 33.37 -6.34
N ILE A 315 -1.03 32.08 -6.55
CA ILE A 315 -0.06 31.10 -7.04
C ILE A 315 0.17 31.36 -8.53
N PRO A 316 1.42 31.68 -8.96
CA PRO A 316 1.70 31.93 -10.37
C PRO A 316 1.48 30.68 -11.22
N TYR A 317 0.74 30.84 -12.31
CA TYR A 317 0.44 29.78 -13.28
C TYR A 317 0.61 30.30 -14.72
N PRO A 318 1.05 29.46 -15.68
CA PRO A 318 1.17 29.86 -17.07
C PRO A 318 -0.19 29.76 -17.77
N ARG A 319 -0.42 30.56 -18.82
CA ARG A 319 -1.63 30.42 -19.66
C ARG A 319 -1.63 29.13 -20.48
N LEU A 320 -0.44 28.65 -20.86
CA LEU A 320 -0.21 27.43 -21.63
C LEU A 320 0.84 26.56 -20.93
N ALA A 321 0.63 25.25 -20.93
CA ALA A 321 1.58 24.27 -20.42
C ALA A 321 1.60 23.05 -21.34
N LYS A 322 2.69 22.28 -21.27
CA LYS A 322 2.84 21.00 -21.96
C LYS A 322 2.76 19.86 -20.95
N ILE A 323 1.93 18.87 -21.21
CA ILE A 323 1.87 17.60 -20.48
C ILE A 323 2.46 16.51 -21.39
N VAL A 324 3.46 15.79 -20.91
CA VAL A 324 4.19 14.76 -21.68
C VAL A 324 4.09 13.42 -20.98
N PHE A 325 3.77 12.39 -21.76
CA PHE A 325 3.75 11.00 -21.35
C PHE A 325 4.87 10.28 -22.08
N ASN A 326 5.83 9.71 -21.35
CA ASN A 326 6.93 8.96 -21.94
C ASN A 326 7.44 7.89 -20.97
N ASP A 327 7.63 6.68 -21.48
CA ASP A 327 8.09 5.49 -20.76
C ASP A 327 7.29 5.23 -19.47
N GLY A 328 5.96 5.36 -19.55
CA GLY A 328 5.04 5.14 -18.43
C GLY A 328 5.08 6.21 -17.34
N ARG A 329 5.75 7.33 -17.60
CA ARG A 329 5.80 8.51 -16.72
C ARG A 329 5.08 9.69 -17.35
N VAL A 330 4.51 10.54 -16.51
CA VAL A 330 3.92 11.82 -16.92
C VAL A 330 4.61 12.97 -16.20
N TYR A 331 4.83 14.06 -16.92
CA TYR A 331 5.24 15.33 -16.34
C TYR A 331 4.59 16.51 -17.08
N SER A 332 4.54 17.65 -16.40
CA SER A 332 4.22 18.93 -17.01
C SER A 332 5.41 19.87 -16.87
N ASP A 333 5.71 20.65 -17.91
CA ASP A 333 6.72 21.71 -17.86
C ASP A 333 6.45 22.71 -16.73
N TYR A 334 5.19 23.10 -16.52
CA TYR A 334 4.76 23.96 -15.42
C TYR A 334 5.16 23.40 -14.04
N LEU A 335 4.88 22.12 -13.80
CA LEU A 335 5.18 21.48 -12.51
C LEU A 335 6.68 21.19 -12.37
N LEU A 336 7.34 20.80 -13.46
CA LEU A 336 8.78 20.53 -13.47
C LEU A 336 9.58 21.81 -13.14
N ALA A 337 9.20 22.95 -13.71
CA ALA A 337 9.81 24.25 -13.41
C ALA A 337 9.66 24.66 -11.93
N ARG A 338 8.65 24.12 -11.24
CA ARG A 338 8.40 24.35 -9.81
C ARG A 338 9.05 23.32 -8.90
N GLY A 339 9.76 22.33 -9.45
CA GLY A 339 10.48 21.31 -8.69
C GLY A 339 9.69 20.02 -8.41
N TYR A 340 8.55 19.82 -9.07
CA TYR A 340 7.83 18.55 -9.03
C TYR A 340 8.46 17.57 -10.03
N ALA A 341 8.78 16.35 -9.56
CA ALA A 341 9.38 15.33 -10.41
C ALA A 341 8.33 14.59 -11.26
N ALA A 342 8.72 14.11 -12.44
CA ALA A 342 7.92 13.20 -13.24
C ALA A 342 7.49 11.96 -12.42
N SER A 343 6.29 11.46 -12.65
CA SER A 343 5.68 10.39 -11.86
C SER A 343 5.02 9.36 -12.76
N ASN A 344 4.83 8.15 -12.26
CA ASN A 344 4.01 7.16 -12.96
C ASN A 344 2.55 7.64 -12.98
N TYR A 345 1.80 7.27 -14.01
CA TYR A 345 0.37 7.55 -14.09
C TYR A 345 -0.43 6.26 -14.14
N SER A 346 -1.65 6.29 -13.62
CA SER A 346 -2.66 5.27 -13.89
C SER A 346 -3.45 5.66 -15.13
N LEU A 347 -3.87 4.68 -15.92
CA LEU A 347 -4.69 4.84 -17.10
C LEU A 347 -5.86 3.86 -17.03
N THR A 348 -7.08 4.37 -17.15
CA THR A 348 -8.33 3.60 -17.19
C THR A 348 -9.04 3.94 -18.50
N ILE A 349 -9.51 2.92 -19.22
CA ILE A 349 -10.31 3.09 -20.43
C ILE A 349 -11.77 2.92 -20.01
N GLN A 350 -12.61 3.93 -20.28
CA GLN A 350 -14.05 3.88 -20.01
C GLN A 350 -14.79 3.13 -21.14
N ASP A 351 -16.03 2.70 -20.89
CA ASP A 351 -16.85 1.94 -21.85
C ASP A 351 -17.10 2.71 -23.16
N ASP A 352 -17.07 4.04 -23.12
CA ASP A 352 -17.22 4.94 -24.28
C ASP A 352 -15.89 5.20 -25.03
N GLY A 353 -14.80 4.55 -24.61
CA GLY A 353 -13.46 4.74 -25.17
C GLY A 353 -12.67 5.93 -24.60
N THR A 354 -13.24 6.69 -23.67
CA THR A 354 -12.54 7.80 -23.01
C THR A 354 -11.39 7.29 -22.15
N LEU A 355 -10.20 7.87 -22.31
CA LEU A 355 -9.03 7.55 -21.50
C LEU A 355 -8.98 8.47 -20.27
N LEU A 356 -9.19 7.91 -19.08
CA LEU A 356 -8.99 8.61 -17.81
C LEU A 356 -7.58 8.32 -17.28
N TRP A 357 -6.80 9.35 -17.03
CA TRP A 357 -5.47 9.23 -16.44
C TRP A 357 -5.30 10.09 -15.19
N GLU A 358 -4.49 9.60 -14.25
CA GLU A 358 -4.25 10.28 -12.98
C GLU A 358 -2.79 10.10 -12.55
N THR A 359 -2.24 11.12 -11.89
CA THR A 359 -0.93 11.04 -11.26
C THR A 359 -0.82 11.92 -10.02
N MET A 360 0.18 11.62 -9.18
CA MET A 360 0.60 12.49 -8.08
C MET A 360 2.10 12.74 -8.19
N GLN A 361 2.46 14.02 -8.26
CA GLN A 361 3.83 14.48 -8.29
C GLN A 361 4.22 15.10 -6.95
N PHE A 362 5.49 14.90 -6.60
CA PHE A 362 6.03 15.31 -5.32
C PHE A 362 7.17 16.30 -5.52
N ASN A 363 7.13 17.41 -4.81
CA ASN A 363 8.22 18.38 -4.75
C ASN A 363 9.17 17.99 -3.62
N GLN A 364 10.38 17.55 -3.97
CA GLN A 364 11.33 17.07 -2.95
C GLN A 364 11.84 18.18 -2.02
N LYS A 365 11.90 19.44 -2.50
CA LYS A 365 12.42 20.57 -1.73
C LYS A 365 11.40 21.09 -0.73
N THR A 366 10.15 21.27 -1.17
CA THR A 366 9.10 21.87 -0.32
C THR A 366 8.22 20.85 0.38
N GLN A 367 8.28 19.57 -0.02
CA GLN A 367 7.38 18.49 0.39
C GLN A 367 5.93 18.66 -0.07
N ASP A 368 5.68 19.58 -1.00
CA ASP A 368 4.35 19.82 -1.59
C ASP A 368 3.95 18.72 -2.56
N ARG A 369 2.64 18.62 -2.82
CA ARG A 369 2.05 17.62 -3.72
C ARG A 369 1.26 18.30 -4.82
N ALA A 370 1.38 17.78 -6.03
CA ALA A 370 0.54 18.14 -7.16
C ALA A 370 -0.23 16.89 -7.60
N PHE A 371 -1.55 16.99 -7.65
CA PHE A 371 -2.42 15.93 -8.17
C PHE A 371 -2.90 16.34 -9.54
N LEU A 372 -2.71 15.48 -10.54
CA LEU A 372 -3.20 15.71 -11.89
C LEU A 372 -4.20 14.61 -12.22
N ARG A 373 -5.33 15.00 -12.78
CA ARG A 373 -6.31 14.11 -13.37
C ARG A 373 -6.69 14.66 -14.72
N GLY A 374 -6.71 13.81 -15.74
CA GLY A 374 -7.18 14.21 -17.06
C GLY A 374 -8.01 13.11 -17.73
N GLU A 375 -8.93 13.54 -18.57
CA GLU A 375 -9.72 12.74 -19.48
C GLU A 375 -9.29 13.07 -20.90
N VAL A 376 -9.13 12.05 -21.73
CA VAL A 376 -8.84 12.20 -23.15
C VAL A 376 -9.92 11.49 -23.95
N SER A 377 -10.68 12.26 -24.73
CA SER A 377 -11.68 11.76 -25.66
C SER A 377 -11.34 12.26 -27.07
N SER A 378 -11.41 11.36 -28.06
CA SER A 378 -11.15 11.57 -29.50
C SER A 378 -9.84 12.29 -29.86
N GLN A 379 -9.66 13.58 -29.55
CA GLN A 379 -8.41 14.36 -29.71
C GLN A 379 -8.27 15.50 -28.67
N ALA A 380 -9.09 15.53 -27.63
CA ALA A 380 -9.08 16.59 -26.62
C ALA A 380 -8.75 16.01 -25.25
N MET A 381 -7.83 16.65 -24.55
CA MET A 381 -7.48 16.40 -23.17
C MET A 381 -8.07 17.51 -22.31
N ARG A 382 -8.75 17.14 -21.22
CA ARG A 382 -9.22 18.10 -20.21
C ARG A 382 -8.99 17.54 -18.81
N GLY A 383 -8.85 18.39 -17.81
CA GLY A 383 -8.57 17.89 -16.47
C GLY A 383 -8.32 18.96 -15.44
N THR A 384 -7.76 18.53 -14.31
CA THR A 384 -7.48 19.36 -13.15
C THR A 384 -6.07 19.13 -12.62
N ILE A 385 -5.44 20.21 -12.16
CA ILE A 385 -4.22 20.22 -11.35
C ILE A 385 -4.60 20.76 -9.97
N ILE A 386 -4.33 20.00 -8.91
CA ILE A 386 -4.53 20.45 -7.53
C ILE A 386 -3.16 20.53 -6.86
N LEU A 387 -2.77 21.73 -6.45
CA LEU A 387 -1.55 21.98 -5.69
C LEU A 387 -1.88 22.04 -4.21
N ARG A 388 -1.27 21.14 -3.44
CA ARG A 388 -1.42 21.07 -1.98
C ARG A 388 -0.08 21.37 -1.31
N SER A 389 -0.07 22.42 -0.50
CA SER A 389 1.08 22.83 0.30
C SER A 389 0.75 22.76 1.79
N LYS A 390 1.73 22.40 2.63
CA LYS A 390 1.48 22.25 4.07
C LYS A 390 1.08 23.60 4.70
N GLY A 391 -0.12 23.67 5.27
CA GLY A 391 -0.62 24.87 5.97
C GLY A 391 -1.13 25.99 5.06
N ARG A 392 -1.36 25.72 3.76
CA ARG A 392 -2.04 26.63 2.83
C ARG A 392 -3.26 25.93 2.23
N GLU A 393 -4.24 26.72 1.78
CA GLU A 393 -5.38 26.18 1.04
C GLU A 393 -4.93 25.56 -0.29
N ASP A 394 -5.69 24.55 -0.75
CA ASP A 394 -5.42 23.87 -2.00
C ASP A 394 -5.75 24.80 -3.18
N ALA A 395 -4.82 24.96 -4.11
CA ALA A 395 -5.07 25.69 -5.34
C ALA A 395 -5.43 24.73 -6.47
N THR A 396 -6.60 24.94 -7.06
CA THR A 396 -7.11 24.11 -8.16
C THR A 396 -7.05 24.87 -9.47
N PHE A 397 -6.51 24.22 -10.49
CA PHE A 397 -6.46 24.71 -11.86
C PHE A 397 -7.15 23.70 -12.78
N TYR A 398 -7.92 24.20 -13.74
CA TYR A 398 -8.42 23.42 -14.86
C TYR A 398 -7.43 23.50 -16.02
N PHE A 399 -7.32 22.42 -16.78
CA PHE A 399 -6.63 22.45 -18.06
C PHE A 399 -7.49 21.83 -19.17
N ASN A 400 -7.32 22.32 -20.40
CA ASN A 400 -7.91 21.73 -21.60
C ASN A 400 -6.98 21.89 -22.81
N THR A 401 -7.08 20.99 -23.80
CA THR A 401 -6.29 21.07 -25.03
C THR A 401 -6.58 22.38 -25.74
N PHE A 402 -5.51 23.08 -26.08
CA PHE A 402 -5.59 24.31 -26.85
C PHE A 402 -5.87 23.96 -28.32
N SER A 403 -7.11 24.18 -28.81
CA SER A 403 -7.35 24.17 -30.25
C SER A 403 -6.88 25.50 -30.83
N LEU A 404 -5.92 25.47 -31.75
CA LEU A 404 -5.72 26.58 -32.68
C LEU A 404 -6.97 26.61 -33.57
N GLY A 405 -7.92 27.47 -33.24
CA GLY A 405 -8.99 27.86 -34.15
C GLY A 405 -8.44 28.75 -35.24
#